data_AF-A0A0A9YFA9-F1
#
_entry.id   AF-A0A0A9YFA9-F1
#
_cell.length_a   1.000
_cell.length_b   1.000
_cell.length_c   1.000
_cell.angle_alpha   90.00
_cell.angle_beta   90.00
_cell.angle_gamma   90.00
#
_symmetry.space_group_name_H-M   'P 1'
#
loop_
_entity.id
_entity.type
_entity.pdbx_description
1 polymer ?
#
loop_
_entity_poly.entity_id
_entity_poly.type
_entity_poly.pdbx_seq_one_letter_code
_entity_poly.pdbx_strand_id
1 'polypeptide(L)'
;LKTAKSMSETERIFSSTTRKVGDHGETGLLWKNEDRLPESRTIALRRLYSLEARLAKDPQLSTSAKTWYLPHMGVINPSKPNKVRVCFDAAAKSHGYCLNDFLHKKEDL
;
A
#
# COMPACT_ATOMS: atom_id res chain seq x y z
N LEU A 1 5.81 -14.95 -9.99
CA LEU A 1 5.52 -15.81 -8.82
C LEU A 1 6.61 -15.54 -7.80
N LYS A 2 6.28 -15.13 -6.56
CA LYS A 2 7.29 -15.01 -5.50
C LYS A 2 7.61 -16.42 -5.03
N THR A 3 8.81 -16.90 -5.31
CA THR A 3 9.27 -18.23 -4.88
C THR A 3 9.46 -18.22 -3.37
N ALA A 4 8.95 -19.24 -2.67
CA ALA A 4 9.23 -19.43 -1.26
C ALA A 4 10.74 -19.69 -1.06
N LYS A 5 11.32 -19.16 0.03
CA LYS A 5 12.72 -19.48 0.39
C LYS A 5 12.84 -20.96 0.72
N SER A 6 14.03 -21.52 0.49
CA SER A 6 14.31 -22.90 0.89
C SER A 6 14.25 -23.03 2.42
N MET A 7 14.03 -24.26 2.88
CA MET A 7 14.05 -24.58 4.32
C MET A 7 15.42 -24.24 4.93
N SER A 8 16.52 -24.52 4.22
CA SER A 8 17.88 -24.19 4.64
C SER A 8 18.11 -22.67 4.78
N GLU A 9 17.57 -21.86 3.88
CA GLU A 9 17.70 -20.40 3.96
C GLU A 9 16.82 -19.82 5.09
N THR A 10 15.66 -20.43 5.31
CA THR A 10 14.77 -20.11 6.42
C THR A 10 15.43 -20.37 7.78
N GLU A 11 16.05 -21.54 7.95
CA GLU A 11 16.81 -21.90 9.16
C GLU A 11 18.00 -20.98 9.39
N ARG A 12 18.73 -20.62 8.31
CA ARG A 12 19.84 -19.67 8.39
C ARG A 12 19.36 -18.32 8.93
N ILE A 13 18.26 -17.78 8.40
CA ILE A 13 17.72 -16.49 8.84
C ILE A 13 17.25 -16.60 10.28
N PHE A 14 16.49 -17.63 10.63
CA PHE A 14 15.97 -17.81 11.98
C PHE A 14 17.11 -17.88 13.02
N SER A 15 18.09 -18.75 12.80
CA SER A 15 19.20 -18.96 13.75
C SER A 15 20.11 -17.74 13.86
N SER A 16 20.33 -17.00 12.78
CA SER A 16 21.23 -15.83 12.78
C SER A 16 20.59 -14.53 13.29
N THR A 17 19.27 -14.40 13.21
CA THR A 17 18.58 -13.12 13.49
C THR A 17 17.73 -13.14 14.75
N THR A 18 17.45 -14.32 15.32
CA THR A 18 16.64 -14.43 16.54
C THR A 18 17.46 -14.04 17.76
N ARG A 19 17.05 -12.99 18.48
CA ARG A 19 17.64 -12.60 19.77
C ARG A 19 16.58 -12.05 20.72
N LYS A 20 16.88 -12.09 22.02
CA LYS A 20 16.07 -11.46 23.06
C LYS A 20 16.51 -10.00 23.24
N VAL A 21 15.57 -9.08 23.24
CA VAL A 21 15.75 -7.64 23.45
C VAL A 21 14.83 -7.22 24.59
N GLY A 22 15.39 -7.04 25.78
CA GLY A 22 14.60 -6.81 27.01
C GLY A 22 13.65 -7.97 27.28
N ASP A 23 12.36 -7.67 27.41
CA ASP A 23 11.29 -8.66 27.62
C ASP A 23 10.76 -9.29 26.32
N HIS A 24 11.20 -8.84 25.16
CA HIS A 24 10.66 -9.28 23.87
C HIS A 24 11.69 -10.05 23.05
N GLY A 25 11.22 -11.01 22.24
CA GLY A 25 12.04 -11.68 21.23
C GLY A 25 11.90 -10.97 19.88
N GLU A 26 13.01 -10.75 19.20
CA GLU A 26 13.04 -10.29 17.82
C GLU A 26 13.57 -11.41 16.92
N THR A 27 13.01 -11.57 15.73
CA THR A 27 13.46 -12.52 14.71
C THR A 27 13.33 -11.90 13.31
N GLY A 28 14.23 -12.24 12.40
CA GLY A 28 14.22 -11.77 11.02
C GLY A 28 13.02 -12.31 10.26
N LEU A 29 12.48 -11.52 9.34
CA LEU A 29 11.32 -11.90 8.54
C LEU A 29 11.70 -13.03 7.57
N LEU A 30 11.36 -14.27 7.91
CA LEU A 30 11.70 -15.48 7.17
C LEU A 30 11.26 -15.45 5.71
N TRP A 31 10.13 -14.79 5.43
CA TRP A 31 9.53 -14.67 4.09
C TRP A 31 9.94 -13.38 3.35
N LYS A 32 10.78 -12.52 3.95
CA LYS A 32 11.17 -11.26 3.32
C LYS A 32 12.44 -11.46 2.51
N ASN A 33 12.36 -11.21 1.21
CA ASN A 33 13.52 -11.06 0.35
C ASN A 33 14.06 -9.63 0.44
N GLU A 34 15.36 -9.46 0.27
CA GLU A 34 16.04 -8.17 0.18
C GLU A 34 15.82 -7.49 -1.19
N ASP A 35 14.98 -8.08 -2.04
CA ASP A 35 14.69 -7.59 -3.38
C ASP A 35 14.35 -6.10 -3.33
N ARG A 36 15.22 -5.26 -3.91
CA ARG A 36 14.91 -3.86 -4.15
C ARG A 36 13.62 -3.82 -4.96
N LEU A 37 12.61 -3.14 -4.40
CA LEU A 37 11.38 -2.91 -5.14
C LEU A 37 11.75 -2.19 -6.45
N PRO A 38 11.25 -2.65 -7.60
CA PRO A 38 11.51 -1.98 -8.86
C PRO A 38 10.98 -0.55 -8.80
N GLU A 39 11.59 0.34 -9.59
CA GLU A 39 11.25 1.76 -9.65
C GLU A 39 9.73 1.96 -9.84
N SER A 40 9.06 2.40 -8.77
CA SER A 40 7.60 2.50 -8.70
C SER A 40 7.05 3.54 -9.67
N ARG A 41 7.85 4.57 -9.98
CA ARG A 41 7.47 5.70 -10.84
C ARG A 41 7.03 5.24 -12.23
N THR A 42 7.79 4.35 -12.85
CA THR A 42 7.51 3.89 -14.22
C THR A 42 6.20 3.10 -14.30
N ILE A 43 5.92 2.25 -13.30
CA ILE A 43 4.68 1.49 -13.24
C ILE A 43 3.48 2.39 -12.94
N ALA A 44 3.64 3.36 -12.04
CA ALA A 44 2.61 4.34 -11.73
C ALA A 44 2.25 5.18 -12.97
N LEU A 45 3.25 5.68 -13.71
CA LEU A 45 3.03 6.44 -14.95
C LEU A 45 2.34 5.61 -16.03
N ARG A 46 2.74 4.35 -16.22
CA ARG A 46 2.03 3.46 -17.17
C ARG A 46 0.57 3.25 -16.80
N ARG A 47 0.28 3.09 -15.50
CA ARG A 47 -1.11 2.98 -15.01
C ARG A 47 -1.89 4.28 -15.25
N LEU A 48 -1.28 5.43 -15.01
CA LEU A 48 -1.88 6.74 -15.27
C LEU A 48 -2.26 6.90 -16.74
N TYR A 49 -1.31 6.73 -17.66
CA TYR A 49 -1.58 6.88 -19.09
C TYR A 49 -2.60 5.85 -19.60
N SER A 50 -2.57 4.62 -19.08
CA SER A 50 -3.57 3.60 -19.41
C SER A 50 -4.97 3.99 -18.91
N LEU A 51 -5.05 4.64 -17.75
CA LEU A 51 -6.29 5.18 -17.21
C LEU A 51 -6.82 6.31 -18.09
N GLU A 52 -5.98 7.28 -18.44
CA GLU A 52 -6.33 8.41 -19.32
C GLU A 52 -6.85 7.91 -20.68
N ALA A 53 -6.18 6.95 -21.30
CA ALA A 53 -6.62 6.35 -22.55
C ALA A 53 -7.98 5.63 -22.44
N ARG A 54 -8.22 4.95 -21.31
CA ARG A 54 -9.50 4.26 -21.06
C ARG A 54 -10.65 5.24 -20.82
N LEU A 55 -10.38 6.35 -20.12
CA LEU A 55 -11.33 7.44 -19.92
C LEU A 55 -11.64 8.18 -21.23
N ALA A 56 -10.66 8.35 -22.11
CA ALA A 56 -10.87 8.95 -23.43
C ALA A 56 -11.68 8.05 -24.37
N LYS A 57 -11.50 6.72 -24.27
CA LYS A 57 -12.17 5.73 -25.13
C LYS A 57 -13.64 5.50 -24.77
N ASP A 58 -14.01 5.66 -23.52
CA ASP A 58 -15.37 5.49 -23.03
C ASP A 58 -15.91 6.82 -22.50
N PRO A 59 -16.58 7.63 -23.35
CA PRO A 59 -17.21 8.86 -22.93
C PRO A 59 -18.26 8.63 -21.85
N GLN A 60 -18.90 7.46 -21.75
CA GLN A 60 -19.80 7.19 -20.63
C GLN A 60 -19.02 6.92 -19.33
N LEU A 61 -17.80 6.40 -19.35
CA LEU A 61 -16.95 6.35 -18.14
C LEU A 61 -16.40 7.73 -17.75
N SER A 62 -16.22 8.62 -18.73
CA SER A 62 -15.82 10.01 -18.54
C SER A 62 -16.99 10.91 -18.09
N THR A 63 -18.22 10.61 -18.53
CA THR A 63 -19.41 11.46 -18.35
C THR A 63 -20.44 10.86 -17.38
N SER A 64 -20.47 9.54 -17.22
CA SER A 64 -21.31 8.84 -16.24
C SER A 64 -20.52 8.56 -14.97
N ALA A 65 -21.18 8.83 -13.84
CA ALA A 65 -20.69 8.65 -12.49
C ALA A 65 -19.51 9.55 -12.10
N LYS A 66 -19.85 10.72 -11.54
CA LYS A 66 -19.10 11.46 -10.50
C LYS A 66 -17.89 10.65 -9.98
N THR A 67 -16.74 10.79 -10.65
CA THR A 67 -15.54 10.07 -10.25
C THR A 67 -14.88 10.88 -9.14
N TRP A 68 -14.96 10.35 -7.92
CA TRP A 68 -14.34 10.97 -6.75
C TRP A 68 -12.93 10.39 -6.58
N TYR A 69 -11.94 11.27 -6.52
CA TYR A 69 -10.56 10.90 -6.23
C TYR A 69 -10.24 11.21 -4.78
N LEU A 70 -9.55 10.28 -4.11
CA LEU A 70 -8.95 10.56 -2.81
C LEU A 70 -7.51 11.03 -3.02
N PRO A 71 -7.12 12.19 -2.46
CA PRO A 71 -5.72 12.55 -2.40
C PRO A 71 -4.94 11.45 -1.67
N HIS A 72 -3.72 11.20 -2.14
CA HIS A 72 -2.87 10.13 -1.60
C HIS A 72 -1.48 10.68 -1.34
N MET A 73 -0.88 10.23 -0.23
CA MET A 73 0.46 10.62 0.16
C MET A 73 1.27 9.42 0.62
N GLY A 74 2.58 9.46 0.36
CA GLY A 74 3.53 8.50 0.90
C GLY A 74 3.76 8.79 2.38
N VAL A 75 3.46 7.83 3.25
CA VAL A 75 3.71 7.92 4.69
C VAL A 75 4.71 6.84 5.12
N ILE A 76 5.61 7.21 6.03
CA ILE A 76 6.55 6.30 6.66
C ILE A 76 6.11 6.11 8.10
N ASN A 77 5.90 4.85 8.50
CA ASN A 77 5.61 4.54 9.90
C ASN A 77 6.94 4.56 10.68
N PRO A 78 7.07 5.31 11.79
CA PRO A 78 8.30 5.36 12.58
C PRO A 78 8.79 3.99 13.07
N SER A 79 7.88 3.06 13.37
CA SER A 79 8.21 1.68 13.76
C SER A 79 8.67 0.81 12.57
N LYS A 80 8.50 1.28 11.32
CA LYS A 80 8.90 0.59 10.09
C LYS A 80 9.46 1.60 9.06
N PRO A 81 10.60 2.25 9.35
CA PRO A 81 11.11 3.38 8.57
C PRO A 81 11.49 3.01 7.14
N ASN A 82 11.89 1.75 6.91
CA ASN A 82 12.35 1.26 5.61
C ASN A 82 11.21 0.86 4.65
N LYS A 83 9.96 1.23 4.94
CA LYS A 83 8.81 0.86 4.10
C LYS A 83 7.82 2.03 3.99
N VAL A 84 7.73 2.59 2.78
CA VAL A 84 6.71 3.57 2.41
C VAL A 84 5.35 2.88 2.29
N ARG A 85 4.31 3.52 2.83
CA ARG A 85 2.91 3.15 2.64
C ARG A 85 2.17 4.27 1.93
N VAL A 86 1.11 3.94 1.21
CA VAL A 86 0.20 4.93 0.64
C VAL A 86 -0.93 5.16 1.64
N CYS A 87 -1.13 6.41 2.05
CA CYS A 87 -2.30 6.84 2.80
C CYS A 87 -3.25 7.55 1.84
N PHE A 88 -4.51 7.09 1.78
CA PHE A 88 -5.58 7.78 1.08
C PHE A 88 -6.32 8.65 2.10
N ASP A 89 -6.38 9.96 1.86
CA ASP A 89 -7.04 10.89 2.76
C ASP A 89 -8.53 10.98 2.44
N ALA A 90 -9.31 10.12 3.10
CA ALA A 90 -10.77 10.08 2.99
C ALA A 90 -11.47 11.27 3.67
N ALA A 91 -10.76 12.07 4.47
CA ALA A 91 -11.28 13.25 5.15
C ALA A 91 -11.11 14.54 4.32
N ALA A 92 -10.29 14.50 3.26
CA ALA A 92 -10.13 15.61 2.34
C ALA A 92 -11.49 16.01 1.73
N LYS A 93 -11.83 17.28 1.89
CA LYS A 93 -13.11 17.83 1.41
C LYS A 93 -12.99 18.35 -0.01
N SER A 94 -13.96 18.01 -0.85
CA SER A 94 -14.20 18.60 -2.16
C SER A 94 -15.64 19.11 -2.22
N HIS A 95 -15.82 20.37 -2.58
CA HIS A 95 -17.14 21.03 -2.59
C HIS A 95 -17.89 20.92 -1.24
N GLY A 96 -17.16 20.95 -0.13
CA GLY A 96 -17.72 20.91 1.23
C GLY A 96 -17.95 19.51 1.80
N TYR A 97 -17.81 18.45 1.00
CA TYR A 97 -18.04 17.06 1.42
C TYR A 97 -16.78 16.20 1.31
N CYS A 98 -16.65 15.19 2.17
CA CYS A 98 -15.60 14.15 2.09
C CYS A 98 -16.21 12.73 2.06
N LEU A 99 -15.38 11.71 1.80
CA LEU A 99 -15.87 10.33 1.73
C LEU A 99 -16.46 9.85 3.07
N ASN A 100 -15.84 10.26 4.18
CA ASN A 100 -16.29 9.87 5.52
C ASN A 100 -17.72 10.32 5.84
N ASP A 101 -18.21 11.39 5.21
CA ASP A 101 -19.58 11.90 5.41
C ASP A 101 -20.65 10.96 4.84
N PHE A 102 -20.27 10.05 3.93
CA PHE A 102 -21.18 9.13 3.24
C PHE A 102 -20.98 7.66 3.63
N LEU A 103 -20.03 7.37 4.52
CA LEU A 103 -19.88 6.02 5.07
C LEU A 103 -20.98 5.79 6.10
N HIS A 104 -21.76 4.71 5.94
CA HIS A 104 -22.71 4.29 6.95
C HIS A 104 -21.98 4.12 8.27
N LYS A 105 -22.42 4.83 9.31
CA LYS A 105 -21.97 4.55 10.67
C LYS A 105 -22.41 3.12 10.96
N LYS A 106 -21.43 2.24 11.22
CA LYS A 106 -21.71 0.89 11.71
C LYS A 106 -22.57 1.07 12.97
N GLU A 107 -23.74 0.44 13.02
CA GLU A 107 -24.51 0.36 14.26
C GLU A 107 -23.60 -0.28 15.31
N ASP A 108 -23.40 0.44 16.42
CA ASP A 108 -22.56 0.00 17.52
C ASP A 108 -23.19 -1.27 18.14
N LEU A 109 -22.54 -2.41 17.94
CA LEU A 109 -22.75 -3.67 18.68
C LEU A 109 -21.59 -3.87 19.64
#